data_AF-A0A9E3E9R7-F1
#
_entry.id   AF-A0A9E3E9R7-F1
#
_cell.length_a   1.000
_cell.length_b   1.000
_cell.length_c   1.000
_cell.angle_alpha   90.00
_cell.angle_beta   90.00
_cell.angle_gamma   90.00
#
_symmetry.space_group_name_H-M   'P 1'
#
loop_
_entity.id
_entity.type
_entity.pdbx_description
1 polymer ?
#
loop_
_entity_poly.entity_id
_entity_poly.type
_entity_poly.pdbx_seq_one_letter_code
_entity_poly.pdbx_strand_id
1 'polypeptide(L)'
;MSSTVFMNPADLMAPSAAQRIQMRSLWIGLFFVVLSLVGALVSPHEQFLHAYLLAFVGWLGLSLGSMAFLMLWYLTGGRWGITARRIVEAGARTLP
;
A
#
# COMPACT_ATOMS: atom_id res chain seq x y z
N MET A 1 -29.16 27.91 8.35
CA MET A 1 -28.05 28.24 9.27
C MET A 1 -27.01 27.14 9.14
N SER A 2 -25.99 27.36 8.32
CA SER A 2 -24.89 26.39 8.14
C SER A 2 -23.93 26.57 9.31
N SER A 3 -23.98 25.68 10.29
CA SER A 3 -23.00 25.63 11.39
C SER A 3 -21.66 25.24 10.78
N THR A 4 -20.71 26.17 10.76
CA THR A 4 -19.31 25.87 10.44
C THR A 4 -18.76 24.99 11.54
N VAL A 5 -18.88 23.67 11.37
CA VAL A 5 -18.16 22.70 12.19
C VAL A 5 -16.68 22.95 11.97
N PHE A 6 -16.00 23.47 12.99
CA PHE A 6 -14.55 23.57 13.00
C PHE A 6 -13.98 22.14 13.02
N MET A 7 -13.73 21.56 11.85
CA MET A 7 -12.96 20.33 11.74
C MET A 7 -11.51 20.63 12.11
N ASN A 8 -11.05 20.02 13.19
CA ASN A 8 -9.64 20.09 13.55
C ASN A 8 -8.86 19.26 12.52
N PRO A 9 -7.71 19.73 11.99
CA PRO A 9 -6.84 18.89 11.17
C PRO A 9 -6.52 17.52 11.78
N ALA A 10 -6.53 17.40 13.11
CA ALA A 10 -6.41 16.15 13.84
C ALA A 10 -7.52 15.13 13.51
N ASP A 11 -8.73 15.59 13.22
CA ASP A 11 -9.88 14.73 12.89
C ASP A 11 -9.74 14.07 11.51
N LEU A 12 -8.84 14.59 10.67
CA LEU A 12 -8.55 14.07 9.32
C LEU A 12 -7.39 13.06 9.32
N MET A 13 -6.70 12.88 10.44
CA MET A 13 -5.58 11.95 10.55
C MET A 13 -6.04 10.49 10.40
N ALA A 14 -5.10 9.62 10.01
CA ALA A 14 -5.39 8.20 9.91
C ALA A 14 -5.85 7.65 11.28
N PRO A 15 -6.90 6.82 11.31
CA PRO A 15 -7.39 6.27 12.56
C PRO A 15 -6.31 5.43 13.25
N SER A 16 -6.31 5.37 14.59
CA SER A 16 -5.32 4.61 15.36
C SER A 16 -5.27 3.11 15.00
N ALA A 17 -6.37 2.57 14.43
CA ALA A 17 -6.42 1.23 13.87
C ALA A 17 -5.44 1.05 12.69
N ALA A 18 -5.30 2.05 11.81
CA ALA A 18 -4.38 2.01 10.69
C ALA A 18 -2.92 1.93 11.18
N GLN A 19 -2.57 2.69 12.23
CA GLN A 19 -1.24 2.62 12.85
C GLN A 19 -0.95 1.24 13.45
N ARG A 20 -1.94 0.60 14.10
CA ARG A 20 -1.78 -0.78 14.61
C ARG A 20 -1.55 -1.78 13.49
N ILE A 21 -2.29 -1.66 12.38
CA ILE A 21 -2.12 -2.52 11.21
C ILE A 21 -0.73 -2.30 10.59
N GLN A 22 -0.34 -1.04 10.37
CA GLN A 22 0.99 -0.68 9.85
C GLN A 22 2.10 -1.32 10.68
N MET A 23 2.04 -1.18 12.01
CA MET A 23 3.08 -1.72 12.88
C MET A 23 3.14 -3.26 12.83
N ARG A 24 1.99 -3.93 12.83
CA ARG A 24 1.93 -5.39 12.68
C ARG A 24 2.46 -5.85 11.32
N SER A 25 2.07 -5.18 10.25
CA SER A 25 2.54 -5.47 8.89
C SER A 25 4.05 -5.24 8.75
N LEU A 26 4.62 -4.25 9.44
CA LEU A 26 6.07 -4.05 9.48
C LEU A 26 6.79 -5.22 10.15
N TRP A 27 6.30 -5.69 11.30
CA TRP A 27 6.89 -6.86 11.98
C TRP A 27 6.79 -8.13 11.15
N ILE A 28 5.63 -8.35 10.51
CA ILE A 28 5.43 -9.49 9.60
C ILE A 28 6.39 -9.39 8.42
N GLY A 29 6.49 -8.22 7.78
CA GLY A 29 7.40 -7.97 6.67
C GLY A 29 8.86 -8.22 7.05
N LEU A 30 9.29 -7.71 8.21
CA LEU A 30 10.65 -7.92 8.72
C LEU A 30 10.95 -9.41 8.93
N PHE A 31 10.01 -10.15 9.53
CA PHE A 31 10.15 -11.60 9.72
C PHE A 31 10.34 -12.35 8.40
N PHE A 32 9.52 -12.05 7.37
CA PHE A 32 9.64 -12.68 6.06
C PHE A 32 10.89 -12.25 5.28
N VAL A 33 11.38 -11.02 5.48
CA VAL A 33 12.67 -10.57 4.92
C VAL A 33 13.83 -11.38 5.51
N VAL A 34 13.84 -11.61 6.83
CA VAL A 34 14.86 -12.46 7.47
C VAL A 34 14.78 -13.89 6.94
N LEU A 35 13.56 -14.44 6.80
CA LEU A 35 13.37 -15.79 6.27
C LEU A 35 13.82 -15.91 4.80
N SER A 36 13.57 -14.89 3.97
CA SER A 36 14.00 -14.89 2.57
C SER A 36 15.53 -14.75 2.44
N LEU A 37 16.18 -13.98 3.31
CA LEU A 37 17.64 -13.90 3.41
C LEU A 37 18.25 -15.26 3.77
N VAL A 38 17.69 -15.97 4.75
CA VAL A 38 18.13 -17.34 5.07
C VAL A 38 17.94 -18.27 3.86
N GLY A 39 16.79 -18.18 3.19
CA GLY A 39 16.53 -18.95 1.96
C GLY A 39 17.52 -18.65 0.84
N ALA A 40 17.98 -17.40 0.72
CA ALA A 40 18.99 -16.99 -0.26
C ALA A 40 20.39 -17.61 0.00
N LEU A 41 20.68 -18.00 1.24
CA LEU A 41 21.94 -18.63 1.63
C LEU A 41 21.92 -20.16 1.51
N VAL A 42 20.74 -20.78 1.60
CA VAL A 42 20.57 -22.24 1.60
C VAL A 42 20.23 -22.79 0.21
N SER A 43 19.51 -22.03 -0.61
CA SER A 43 19.02 -22.46 -1.93
C SER A 43 19.89 -21.93 -3.08
N PRO A 44 19.80 -22.52 -4.29
CA PRO A 44 20.46 -21.98 -5.47
C PRO A 44 20.06 -20.51 -5.73
N HIS A 45 21.04 -19.65 -6.03
CA HIS A 45 20.82 -18.23 -6.24
C HIS A 45 19.74 -17.92 -7.29
N GLU A 46 19.67 -18.72 -8.35
CA GLU A 46 18.66 -18.58 -9.42
C GLU A 46 17.23 -18.69 -8.89
N GLN A 47 16.97 -19.61 -7.95
CA GLN A 47 15.63 -19.80 -7.40
C GLN A 47 15.19 -18.60 -6.57
N PHE A 48 16.11 -18.02 -5.79
CA PHE A 48 15.84 -16.79 -5.04
C PHE A 48 15.55 -15.62 -5.98
N LEU A 49 16.33 -15.43 -7.05
CA LEU A 49 16.14 -14.34 -8.01
C LEU A 49 14.80 -14.45 -8.76
N HIS A 50 14.40 -15.65 -9.18
CA HIS A 50 13.09 -15.86 -9.82
C HIS A 50 11.93 -15.54 -8.87
N ALA A 51 12.00 -16.02 -7.62
CA ALA A 51 10.98 -15.75 -6.61
C ALA A 51 10.93 -14.25 -6.23
N TYR A 52 12.09 -13.60 -6.11
CA TYR A 52 12.22 -12.18 -5.85
C TYR A 52 11.59 -11.34 -6.97
N LEU A 53 11.93 -11.65 -8.23
CA LEU A 53 11.39 -10.92 -9.38
C LEU A 53 9.86 -11.08 -9.47
N LEU A 54 9.33 -12.29 -9.25
CA LEU A 54 7.90 -12.55 -9.21
C LEU A 54 7.20 -11.70 -8.13
N ALA A 55 7.72 -11.71 -6.90
CA ALA A 55 7.17 -10.93 -5.80
C ALA A 55 7.27 -9.42 -6.07
N PHE A 56 8.40 -8.95 -6.58
CA PHE A 56 8.64 -7.55 -6.90
C PHE A 56 7.66 -7.05 -7.97
N VAL A 57 7.54 -7.76 -9.10
CA VAL A 57 6.61 -7.39 -10.18
C VAL A 57 5.16 -7.43 -9.71
N GLY A 58 4.80 -8.40 -8.86
CA GLY A 58 3.46 -8.47 -8.26
C GLY A 58 3.12 -7.22 -7.42
N TRP A 59 4.01 -6.81 -6.52
CA TRP A 59 3.79 -5.63 -5.67
C TRP A 59 3.91 -4.31 -6.44
N LEU A 60 4.83 -4.24 -7.40
CA LEU A 60 4.96 -3.09 -8.31
C LEU A 60 3.68 -2.92 -9.13
N GLY A 61 3.16 -4.02 -9.70
CA GLY A 61 1.91 -4.03 -10.46
C GLY A 61 0.70 -3.60 -9.63
N LEU A 62 0.62 -3.99 -8.35
CA LEU A 62 -0.44 -3.53 -7.44
C LEU A 62 -0.37 -2.01 -7.20
N SER A 63 0.83 -1.48 -7.01
CA SER A 63 1.07 -0.06 -6.75
C SER A 63 0.77 0.79 -8.00
N LEU A 64 1.26 0.36 -9.16
CA LEU A 64 0.97 0.98 -10.47
C LEU A 64 -0.51 0.85 -10.86
N GLY A 65 -1.13 -0.30 -10.60
CA GLY A 65 -2.56 -0.51 -10.83
C GLY A 65 -3.40 0.44 -9.99
N SER A 66 -3.00 0.69 -8.75
CA SER A 66 -3.64 1.69 -7.88
C SER A 66 -3.53 3.10 -8.48
N MET A 67 -2.34 3.48 -8.95
CA MET A 67 -2.12 4.77 -9.62
C MET A 67 -2.97 4.90 -10.90
N ALA A 68 -2.96 3.89 -11.77
CA ALA A 68 -3.75 3.89 -13.00
C ALA A 68 -5.25 4.03 -12.72
N PHE A 69 -5.73 3.35 -11.67
CA PHE A 69 -7.14 3.45 -11.25
C PHE A 69 -7.50 4.85 -10.74
N LEU A 70 -6.60 5.50 -9.99
CA LEU A 70 -6.78 6.90 -9.56
C LEU A 70 -6.84 7.84 -10.76
N MET A 71 -5.93 7.69 -11.73
CA MET A 71 -5.92 8.50 -12.94
C MET A 71 -7.26 8.36 -13.69
N LEU A 72 -7.77 7.14 -13.84
CA LEU A 72 -9.06 6.89 -14.47
C LEU A 72 -10.22 7.61 -13.74
N TRP A 73 -10.23 7.59 -12.40
CA TRP A 73 -11.23 8.34 -11.62
C TRP A 73 -11.12 9.85 -11.82
N TYR A 74 -9.90 10.38 -11.91
CA TYR A 74 -9.69 11.80 -12.16
C TYR A 74 -10.17 12.23 -13.54
N LEU A 75 -9.96 11.42 -14.57
CA LEU A 75 -10.40 11.71 -15.93
C LEU A 75 -11.92 11.60 -16.11
N THR A 76 -12.55 10.60 -15.49
CA THR A 76 -13.98 10.33 -15.68
C THR A 76 -14.89 11.17 -14.78
N GLY A 77 -14.35 11.84 -13.75
CA GLY A 77 -15.14 12.53 -12.73
C GLY A 77 -16.03 11.57 -11.91
N GLY A 78 -15.73 10.27 -11.95
CA GLY A 78 -16.52 9.21 -11.33
C GLY A 78 -16.48 9.26 -9.81
N ARG A 79 -17.58 9.65 -9.17
CA ARG A 79 -17.68 9.82 -7.71
C ARG A 79 -18.15 8.55 -6.97
N TRP A 80 -18.44 7.48 -7.73
CA TRP A 80 -18.87 6.17 -7.22
C TRP A 80 -17.79 5.45 -6.40
N GLY A 81 -16.51 5.81 -6.59
CA GLY A 81 -15.37 5.20 -5.93
C GLY A 81 -14.89 5.88 -4.64
N ILE A 82 -15.62 6.88 -4.13
CA ILE A 82 -15.07 7.79 -3.10
C ILE A 82 -14.63 7.07 -1.81
N THR A 83 -15.33 6.00 -1.42
CA THR A 83 -14.99 5.19 -0.24
C THR A 83 -13.66 4.45 -0.42
N ALA A 84 -13.41 3.91 -1.61
CA ALA A 84 -12.18 3.18 -1.92
C ALA A 84 -11.01 4.12 -2.24
N ARG A 85 -11.28 5.38 -2.58
CA ARG A 85 -10.27 6.36 -3.00
C ARG A 85 -9.09 6.49 -2.06
N ARG A 86 -9.33 6.61 -0.75
CA ARG A 86 -8.24 6.73 0.25
C ARG A 86 -7.34 5.49 0.29
N ILE A 87 -7.91 4.31 0.07
CA ILE A 87 -7.18 3.04 0.06
C ILE A 87 -6.28 2.97 -1.18
N VAL A 88 -6.83 3.32 -2.35
CA VAL A 88 -6.08 3.31 -3.61
C VAL A 88 -5.01 4.41 -3.63
N GLU A 89 -5.29 5.60 -3.06
CA GLU A 89 -4.28 6.66 -2.85
C GLU A 89 -3.14 6.20 -1.96
N ALA A 90 -3.45 5.47 -0.88
CA ALA A 90 -2.42 4.86 -0.04
C ALA A 90 -1.60 3.80 -0.81
N GLY A 91 -2.27 3.00 -1.66
CA GLY A 91 -1.62 2.03 -2.53
C GLY A 91 -0.73 2.63 -3.61
N ALA A 92 -1.06 3.82 -4.14
CA ALA A 92 -0.20 4.53 -5.07
C ALA A 92 1.03 5.17 -4.39
N ARG A 93 0.89 5.57 -3.12
CA ARG A 93 1.98 6.15 -2.29
C ARG A 93 3.03 5.16 -1.80
N THR A 94 2.93 3.88 -2.15
CA THR A 94 4.02 2.92 -1.95
C THR A 94 5.12 3.09 -2.99
N LEU A 95 4.83 3.81 -4.08
CA LEU A 95 5.84 4.32 -5.00
C LEU A 95 6.53 5.53 -4.34
N PRO A 96 7.87 5.64 -4.46
CA PRO A 96 8.63 6.76 -3.92
C PRO A 96 8.35 8.08 -4.66
#